data_AF-A0A7K0NUR0-F1
#
_entry.id   AF-A0A7K0NUR0-F1
#
_cell.length_a   1.000
_cell.length_b   1.000
_cell.length_c   1.000
_cell.angle_alpha   90.00
_cell.angle_beta   90.00
_cell.angle_gamma   90.00
#
_symmetry.space_group_name_H-M   'P 1'
#
loop_
_entity.id
_entity.type
_entity.pdbx_description
1 polymer ?
#
loop_
_entity_poly.entity_id
_entity_poly.type
_entity_poly.pdbx_seq_one_letter_code
_entity_poly.pdbx_strand_id
1 'polypeptide(L)' 'MSDDKTIEFEETESLAAGAIGRPGERVFYVQAEQRGMKITLLVEKQQVAMLAAESGAFLDRLADEFPEG' A
#
# COMPACT_ATOMS: atom_id res chain seq x y z
N MET A 1 -13.91 13.73 18.45
CA MET A 1 -13.13 14.17 17.28
C MET A 1 -11.68 14.18 17.71
N SER A 2 -10.90 13.22 17.23
CA SER A 2 -9.44 13.22 17.06
C SER A 2 -9.00 11.76 16.98
N ASP A 3 -8.88 11.25 15.75
CA ASP A 3 -7.91 10.20 15.40
C ASP A 3 -7.82 10.07 13.87
N ASP A 4 -7.77 11.21 13.16
CA ASP A 4 -7.32 11.18 11.77
C ASP A 4 -5.79 11.07 11.80
N LYS A 5 -5.29 9.86 12.10
CA LYS A 5 -3.86 9.58 12.11
C LYS A 5 -3.42 9.32 10.68
N THR A 6 -3.49 10.36 9.86
CA THR A 6 -2.97 10.38 8.50
C THR A 6 -1.45 10.37 8.58
N ILE A 7 -0.84 9.36 7.96
CA ILE A 7 0.62 9.28 7.82
C ILE A 7 0.94 9.65 6.38
N GLU A 8 1.51 10.82 6.18
CA GLU A 8 1.88 11.32 4.85
C GLU A 8 3.33 10.95 4.53
N PHE A 9 3.54 10.40 3.33
CA PHE A 9 4.85 10.12 2.74
C PHE A 9 4.93 10.81 1.39
N GLU A 10 5.69 11.91 1.29
CA GLU A 10 5.82 12.68 0.04
C GLU A 10 6.68 11.95 -1.03
N GLU A 11 7.69 11.21 -0.59
CA GLU A 11 8.63 10.46 -1.47
C GLU A 11 8.81 9.06 -0.89
N THR A 12 7.81 8.21 -1.07
CA THR A 12 7.90 6.82 -0.63
C THR A 12 8.93 6.07 -1.48
N GLU A 13 9.97 5.52 -0.84
CA GLU A 13 11.02 4.75 -1.51
C GLU A 13 10.51 3.35 -1.88
N SER A 14 9.65 2.78 -1.04
CA SER A 14 8.96 1.53 -1.34
C SER A 14 7.64 1.39 -0.59
N LEU A 15 6.66 0.75 -1.23
CA LEU A 15 5.38 0.36 -0.67
C LEU A 15 5.14 -1.11 -0.97
N ALA A 16 4.91 -1.93 0.06
CA ALA A 16 4.70 -3.36 -0.08
C ALA A 16 3.52 -3.84 0.77
N ALA A 17 2.72 -4.74 0.21
CA ALA A 17 1.69 -5.47 0.96
C ALA A 17 2.11 -6.93 1.13
N GLY A 18 1.89 -7.49 2.33
CA GLY A 18 2.29 -8.85 2.66
C GLY A 18 1.36 -9.51 3.67
N ALA A 19 1.51 -10.82 3.85
CA ALA A 19 0.77 -11.57 4.84
C ALA A 19 1.66 -12.62 5.50
N ILE A 20 1.48 -12.82 6.81
CA ILE A 20 2.22 -13.81 7.60
C ILE A 20 1.22 -14.81 8.18
N GLY A 21 1.58 -16.09 8.19
CA GLY A 21 0.76 -17.17 8.74
C GLY A 21 0.22 -18.15 7.69
N ARG A 22 -0.43 -19.20 8.17
CA ARG A 22 -1.04 -20.24 7.32
C ARG A 22 -2.30 -19.70 6.64
N PRO A 23 -2.69 -20.21 5.46
CA PRO A 23 -4.00 -19.88 4.87
C PRO A 23 -5.13 -20.07 5.89
N GLY A 24 -6.00 -19.06 6.04
CA GLY A 24 -7.07 -19.03 7.04
C GLY A 24 -6.71 -18.31 8.35
N GLU A 25 -5.43 -18.22 8.68
CA GLU A 25 -4.90 -17.57 9.90
C GLU A 25 -3.94 -16.41 9.55
N ARG A 26 -4.01 -15.91 8.31
CA ARG A 26 -3.10 -14.87 7.84
C ARG A 26 -3.42 -13.54 8.49
N VAL A 27 -2.36 -12.88 8.95
CA VAL A 27 -2.39 -11.47 9.32
C VAL A 27 -1.77 -10.68 8.18
N PHE A 28 -2.42 -9.58 7.79
CA PHE A 28 -2.03 -8.78 6.63
C PHE A 28 -1.38 -7.46 7.06
N TYR A 29 -0.40 -7.05 6.28
CA TYR A 29 0.38 -5.85 6.55
C TYR A 29 0.60 -5.02 5.29
N VAL A 30 0.64 -3.71 5.46
CA VAL A 30 1.23 -2.78 4.48
C VAL A 30 2.45 -2.14 5.11
N GLN A 31 3.58 -2.17 4.41
CA GLN A 31 4.83 -1.57 4.83
C GLN A 31 5.21 -0.47 3.85
N ALA A 32 5.66 0.66 4.38
CA ALA A 32 6.20 1.76 3.61
C ALA A 32 7.55 2.18 4.19
N GLU A 33 8.45 2.60 3.30
CA GLU A 33 9.78 3.10 3.65
C GLU A 33 10.04 4.48 3.05
N GLN A 34 10.64 5.38 3.83
CA GLN A 34 11.11 6.69 3.38
C GLN A 34 12.28 7.15 4.24
N ARG A 35 13.42 7.49 3.63
CA ARG A 35 14.57 8.14 4.29
C ARG A 35 15.02 7.41 5.57
N GLY A 36 15.02 6.08 5.54
CA GLY A 36 15.37 5.23 6.67
C GLY A 36 14.26 5.05 7.74
N MET A 37 13.11 5.68 7.58
CA MET A 37 11.89 5.39 8.36
C MET A 37 11.13 4.25 7.71
N LYS A 38 10.74 3.27 8.53
CA LYS A 38 9.89 2.15 8.11
C LYS A 38 8.66 2.10 9.00
N ILE A 39 7.49 2.12 8.39
CA ILE A 39 6.22 1.87 9.10
C ILE A 39 5.62 0.55 8.65
N THR A 40 4.87 -0.09 9.53
CA THR A 40 4.11 -1.29 9.20
C THR A 40 2.71 -1.16 9.79
N LEU A 41 1.71 -1.22 8.92
CA LEU A 41 0.30 -1.12 9.25
C LEU A 41 -0.29 -2.51 9.27
N LEU A 42 -0.95 -2.87 10.36
CA LEU A 42 -1.86 -4.01 10.40
C LEU A 42 -3.13 -3.64 9.63
N VAL A 43 -3.54 -4.49 8.70
CA VAL A 43 -4.70 -4.22 7.83
C VAL A 43 -5.54 -5.48 7.65
N GLU A 44 -6.77 -5.28 7.18
CA GLU A 44 -7.65 -6.38 6.78
C GLU A 44 -7.34 -6.86 5.36
N LYS A 45 -7.61 -8.14 5.09
CA LYS A 45 -7.43 -8.74 3.76
C LYS A 45 -8.13 -7.93 2.65
N GLN A 46 -9.33 -7.46 2.92
CA GLN A 46 -10.13 -6.72 1.93
C GLN A 46 -9.52 -5.36 1.59
N GLN A 47 -8.87 -4.70 2.57
CA GLN A 47 -8.21 -3.43 2.35
C GLN A 47 -6.98 -3.59 1.45
N VAL A 48 -6.20 -4.66 1.63
CA VAL A 48 -5.09 -5.00 0.72
C VAL A 48 -5.60 -5.25 -0.70
N ALA A 49 -6.70 -5.99 -0.84
CA ALA A 49 -7.29 -6.27 -2.16
C ALA A 49 -7.77 -4.99 -2.86
N MET A 50 -8.43 -4.10 -2.12
CA MET A 50 -8.86 -2.80 -2.62
C MET A 50 -7.68 -1.93 -3.04
N LEU A 51 -6.63 -1.82 -2.19
CA LEU A 51 -5.43 -1.05 -2.50
C LEU A 51 -4.76 -1.53 -3.79
N ALA A 52 -4.64 -2.85 -3.98
CA ALA A 52 -4.05 -3.43 -5.18
C ALA A 52 -4.86 -3.12 -6.45
N ALA A 53 -6.20 -3.20 -6.37
CA ALA A 53 -7.07 -2.87 -7.49
C ALA A 53 -6.96 -1.40 -7.89
N GLU A 54 -7.02 -0.49 -6.92
CA GLU A 54 -6.91 0.95 -7.18
C GLU A 54 -5.51 1.34 -7.68
N SER A 55 -4.46 0.71 -7.15
CA SER A 55 -3.08 0.92 -7.61
C SER A 55 -2.90 0.47 -9.05
N GLY A 56 -3.45 -0.69 -9.43
CA GLY A 56 -3.44 -1.16 -10.82
C GLY A 56 -4.16 -0.18 -11.75
N ALA A 57 -5.38 0.20 -11.42
CA ALA A 57 -6.15 1.16 -12.21
C ALA A 57 -5.46 2.53 -12.32
N PHE A 58 -4.76 2.97 -11.27
CA PHE A 58 -3.97 4.20 -11.32
C PHE A 58 -2.76 4.09 -12.25
N LEU A 59 -2.02 2.98 -12.19
CA LEU A 59 -0.88 2.74 -13.08
C LEU A 59 -1.33 2.61 -14.54
N ASP A 60 -2.46 1.96 -14.81
CA ASP A 60 -3.03 1.88 -16.16
C ASP A 60 -3.35 3.27 -16.71
N ARG A 61 -3.97 4.15 -15.90
CA ARG A 61 -4.21 5.55 -16.30
C ARG A 61 -2.92 6.33 -16.56
N LEU A 62 -1.90 6.13 -15.74
CA LEU A 62 -0.60 6.77 -15.94
C LEU A 62 0.07 6.30 -17.24
N ALA A 63 -0.03 5.02 -17.56
CA ALA A 63 0.48 4.47 -18.81
C ALA A 63 -0.25 5.04 -20.04
N ASP A 64 -1.56 5.27 -19.93
CA ASP A 64 -2.35 5.92 -20.98
C ASP A 64 -1.98 7.41 -21.15
N GLU A 65 -1.67 8.13 -20.06
CA GLU A 65 -1.30 9.55 -20.08
C GLU A 65 0.14 9.78 -20.55
N PHE A 66 1.05 8.86 -20.20
CA PHE A 66 2.46 8.88 -20.57
C PHE A 66 2.84 7.60 -21.33
N PRO A 67 2.32 7.41 -22.55
CA PRO A 67 2.68 6.24 -23.35
C PRO A 67 4.19 6.28 -23.61
N GLU A 68 4.92 5.25 -23.15
CA GLU A 68 6.32 5.09 -23.50
C GLU A 68 6.44 5.07 -25.04
N GLY A 69 7.23 5.99 -25.58
CA GLY A 69 7.55 6.04 -27.02
C GLY A 69 8.55 4.98 -27.43
#